data_AF-A0A964AE24-F1
#
_entry.id   AF-A0A964AE24-F1
#
_cell.length_a   1.000
_cell.length_b   1.000
_cell.length_c   1.000
_cell.angle_alpha   90.00
_cell.angle_beta   90.00
_cell.angle_gamma   90.00
#
_symmetry.space_group_name_H-M   'P 1'
#
loop_
_entity.id
_entity.type
_entity.pdbx_description
1 polymer ?
#
loop_
_entity_poly.entity_id
_entity_poly.type
_entity_poly.pdbx_seq_one_letter_code
_entity_poly.pdbx_strand_id
1 'polypeptide(L)'
;MAEFLGDIAGMLEIFAVAAGLVLLHRASKEAPAKLLQAAGVLLIVGGLVAGACTGWYWFQYRAAGDFERAMPMHSMMMSAPAPSPAAVTE
;
A
#
# COMPACT_ATOMS: atom_id res chain seq x y z
N MET A 1 9.25 6.64 -0.90
CA MET A 1 7.90 6.72 -0.29
C MET A 1 7.02 5.54 -0.69
N ALA A 2 7.19 4.94 -1.87
CA ALA A 2 6.43 3.77 -2.30
C ALA A 2 6.65 2.52 -1.42
N GLU A 3 7.85 2.33 -0.87
CA GLU A 3 8.17 1.21 0.03
C GLU A 3 7.35 1.25 1.32
N PHE A 4 7.39 2.38 2.05
CA PHE A 4 6.64 2.56 3.29
C PHE A 4 5.13 2.40 3.11
N LEU A 5 4.56 2.92 2.02
CA LEU A 5 3.16 2.68 1.70
C LEU A 5 2.89 1.21 1.38
N GLY A 6 3.79 0.55 0.67
CA GLY A 6 3.71 -0.88 0.36
C GLY A 6 3.71 -1.75 1.61
N ASP A 7 4.55 -1.45 2.60
CA ASP A 7 4.59 -2.17 3.87
C ASP A 7 3.32 -1.98 4.70
N ILE A 8 2.79 -0.75 4.76
CA ILE A 8 1.51 -0.47 5.42
C ILE A 8 0.37 -1.23 4.74
N ALA A 9 0.32 -1.20 3.40
CA ALA A 9 -0.67 -1.93 2.63
C ALA A 9 -0.59 -3.44 2.91
N GLY A 10 0.63 -4.01 2.87
CA GLY A 10 0.87 -5.41 3.17
C GLY A 10 0.41 -5.81 4.58
N MET A 11 0.67 -4.97 5.60
CA MET A 11 0.17 -5.22 6.96
C MET A 11 -1.36 -5.22 7.03
N LEU A 12 -2.03 -4.27 6.37
CA LEU A 12 -3.49 -4.18 6.34
C LEU A 12 -4.14 -5.36 5.61
N GLU A 13 -3.52 -5.84 4.53
CA GLU A 13 -3.98 -6.99 3.76
C GLU A 13 -3.89 -8.29 4.59
N ILE A 14 -2.76 -8.52 5.26
CA ILE A 14 -2.60 -9.66 6.18
C ILE A 14 -3.64 -9.58 7.29
N PHE A 15 -3.87 -8.40 7.86
CA PHE A 15 -4.88 -8.20 8.90
C PHE A 15 -6.29 -8.48 8.38
N ALA A 16 -6.64 -8.02 7.18
CA ALA A 16 -7.94 -8.28 6.56
C ALA A 16 -8.16 -9.79 6.35
N VAL A 17 -7.18 -10.50 5.80
CA VAL A 17 -7.26 -11.96 5.61
C VAL A 17 -7.39 -12.69 6.94
N ALA A 18 -6.58 -12.34 7.94
CA ALA A 18 -6.65 -12.94 9.27
C ALA A 18 -8.01 -12.69 9.95
N ALA A 19 -8.51 -11.46 9.92
CA ALA A 19 -9.83 -11.11 10.46
C ALA A 19 -10.96 -11.85 9.72
N GLY A 20 -10.87 -11.97 8.39
CA GLY A 20 -11.83 -12.72 7.60
C GLY A 20 -11.88 -14.21 7.97
N LEU A 21 -10.72 -14.84 8.17
CA LEU A 21 -10.63 -16.23 8.64
C LEU A 21 -11.23 -16.41 10.04
N VAL A 22 -10.95 -15.47 10.96
CA VAL A 22 -11.54 -15.49 12.32
C VAL A 22 -13.07 -15.34 12.26
N LEU A 23 -13.60 -14.47 11.40
CA LEU A 23 -15.04 -14.32 11.21
C LEU A 23 -15.68 -15.58 10.63
N LEU A 24 -15.06 -16.22 9.63
CA LEU A 24 -15.54 -17.49 9.09
C LEU A 24 -15.53 -18.62 10.14
N HIS A 25 -14.48 -18.67 10.97
CA HIS A 25 -14.40 -19.64 12.06
C HIS A 25 -15.45 -19.42 13.15
N ARG A 26 -15.87 -18.16 13.39
CA ARG A 26 -17.00 -17.89 14.28
C ARG A 26 -18.34 -18.20 13.61
N ALA A 27 -18.50 -17.83 12.34
CA ALA A 27 -19.71 -18.09 11.56
C ALA A 27 -20.01 -19.59 11.44
N SER A 28 -18.98 -20.45 11.41
CA SER A 28 -19.15 -21.90 11.38
C SER A 28 -19.67 -22.50 12.69
N LYS A 29 -19.56 -21.77 13.81
CA LYS A 29 -19.99 -22.21 15.14
C LYS A 29 -21.40 -21.74 15.52
N GLU A 30 -21.98 -20.79 14.79
CA GLU A 30 -23.28 -20.19 15.10
C GLU A 30 -24.21 -20.17 13.87
N ALA A 31 -25.40 -20.77 13.97
CA ALA A 31 -26.43 -20.74 12.92
C ALA A 31 -27.52 -19.69 13.23
N PRO A 32 -28.04 -18.89 12.27
CA PRO A 32 -27.64 -18.68 10.88
C PRO A 32 -26.82 -17.38 10.71
N ALA A 33 -25.49 -17.45 10.81
CA ALA A 33 -24.58 -16.30 10.68
C ALA A 33 -24.21 -15.94 9.22
N LYS A 34 -25.20 -15.92 8.29
CA LYS A 34 -24.96 -15.67 6.86
C LYS A 34 -24.25 -14.34 6.58
N LEU A 35 -24.57 -13.29 7.36
CA LEU A 35 -23.92 -11.99 7.26
C LEU A 35 -22.43 -12.06 7.66
N LEU A 36 -22.14 -12.80 8.73
CA LEU A 36 -20.79 -12.99 9.26
C LEU A 36 -19.92 -13.79 8.28
N GLN A 37 -20.52 -14.81 7.66
CA GLN A 37 -19.88 -15.58 6.61
C GLN A 37 -19.58 -14.72 5.38
N ALA A 38 -20.54 -13.90 4.93
CA ALA A 38 -20.34 -12.97 3.81
C ALA A 38 -19.24 -11.96 4.11
N ALA A 39 -19.22 -11.36 5.30
CA ALA A 39 -18.18 -10.44 5.73
C ALA A 39 -16.79 -11.11 5.76
N GLY A 40 -16.70 -12.34 6.28
CA GLY A 40 -15.46 -13.11 6.31
C GLY A 40 -14.92 -13.41 4.91
N VAL A 41 -15.79 -13.87 3.99
CA VAL A 41 -15.41 -14.09 2.57
C VAL A 41 -14.97 -12.79 1.91
N LEU A 42 -15.71 -11.69 2.12
CA LEU A 42 -15.43 -10.40 1.50
C LEU A 42 -14.06 -9.85 1.96
N LEU A 43 -13.72 -10.01 3.24
CA LEU A 43 -12.40 -9.62 3.74
C LEU A 43 -11.26 -10.46 3.15
N ILE A 44 -11.44 -11.78 3.02
CA ILE A 44 -10.42 -12.65 2.44
C ILE A 44 -10.21 -12.34 0.96
N VAL A 45 -11.30 -12.30 0.18
CA VAL A 45 -11.22 -12.01 -1.25
C VAL A 45 -10.68 -10.60 -1.48
N GLY A 46 -11.18 -9.62 -0.72
CA GLY A 46 -10.70 -8.24 -0.79
C GLY A 46 -9.20 -8.13 -0.45
N GLY A 47 -8.75 -8.78 0.62
CA GLY A 47 -7.35 -8.79 1.03
C GLY A 47 -6.43 -9.46 0.00
N LEU A 48 -6.85 -10.58 -0.61
CA LEU A 48 -6.07 -11.25 -1.66
C LEU A 48 -5.99 -10.44 -2.96
N VAL A 49 -7.10 -9.83 -3.39
CA VAL A 49 -7.14 -8.99 -4.60
C VAL A 49 -6.32 -7.72 -4.39
N ALA A 50 -6.46 -7.07 -3.22
CA ALA A 50 -5.64 -5.93 -2.85
C ALA A 50 -4.15 -6.31 -2.82
N GLY A 51 -3.79 -7.42 -2.17
CA GLY A 51 -2.39 -7.88 -2.10
C GLY A 51 -1.78 -8.23 -3.45
N ALA A 52 -2.56 -8.81 -4.37
CA ALA A 52 -2.11 -9.03 -5.73
C ALA A 52 -1.85 -7.69 -6.46
N CYS A 53 -2.71 -6.69 -6.26
CA CYS A 53 -2.56 -5.36 -6.84
C CYS A 53 -1.35 -4.63 -6.26
N THR A 54 -1.22 -4.62 -4.93
CA THR A 54 -0.08 -4.04 -4.19
C THR A 54 1.23 -4.68 -4.63
N GLY A 55 1.28 -6.02 -4.69
CA GLY A 55 2.44 -6.76 -5.16
C GLY A 55 2.82 -6.44 -6.62
N TRP A 56 1.84 -6.30 -7.51
CA TRP A 56 2.10 -5.90 -8.90
C TRP A 56 2.75 -4.52 -8.99
N TYR A 57 2.20 -3.53 -8.28
CA TYR A 57 2.79 -2.20 -8.22
C TYR A 57 4.18 -2.23 -7.57
N TRP A 58 4.36 -3.07 -6.55
CA TRP A 58 5.65 -3.27 -5.89
C TRP A 58 6.72 -3.77 -6.88
N PHE A 59 6.40 -4.70 -7.78
CA PHE A 59 7.35 -5.10 -8.83
C PHE A 59 7.64 -3.98 -9.83
N GLN A 60 6.63 -3.22 -10.24
CA GLN A 60 6.79 -2.11 -11.19
C GLN A 60 7.66 -0.98 -10.63
N TYR A 61 7.39 -0.55 -9.40
CA TYR A 61 8.20 0.49 -8.74
C TYR A 61 9.64 0.03 -8.52
N ARG A 62 9.87 -1.29 -8.32
CA ARG A 62 11.21 -1.85 -8.14
C ARG A 62 11.99 -1.86 -9.45
N ALA A 63 11.33 -2.20 -10.55
CA ALA A 63 11.91 -2.12 -11.89
C ALA A 63 12.26 -0.66 -12.30
N ALA A 64 11.47 0.31 -11.84
CA ALA A 64 11.70 1.73 -12.11
C ALA A 64 12.79 2.37 -11.22
N GLY A 65 13.27 1.67 -10.18
CA GLY A 65 14.28 2.20 -9.25
C GLY A 65 13.75 3.30 -8.31
N ASP A 66 12.43 3.45 -8.19
CA ASP A 66 11.79 4.49 -7.38
C ASP A 66 11.48 4.05 -5.92
N PHE A 67 11.85 2.83 -5.54
CA PHE A 67 11.77 2.35 -4.15
C PHE A 67 12.67 3.17 -3.21
N GLU A 68 13.91 3.43 -3.65
CA GLU A 68 14.99 3.99 -2.83
C GLU A 68 14.83 5.48 -2.52
N ARG A 69 13.84 6.16 -3.13
CA ARG A 69 13.66 7.60 -2.99
C ARG A 69 12.63 7.92 -1.91
N ALA A 70 13.09 8.51 -0.80
CA ALA A 70 12.22 9.02 0.26
C ALA A 70 11.28 10.14 -0.25
N MET A 71 11.71 10.95 -1.22
CA MET A 71 10.93 12.05 -1.83
C MET A 71 10.93 11.96 -3.36
N PRO A 72 9.79 12.24 -4.04
CA PRO A 72 9.76 12.32 -5.50
C PRO A 72 10.59 13.52 -6.00
N MET A 73 11.33 13.36 -7.11
CA MET A 73 12.15 14.43 -7.71
C MET A 73 11.37 15.73 -7.96
N HIS A 74 10.06 15.61 -8.24
CA HIS A 74 9.20 16.76 -8.50
C HIS A 74 9.11 17.72 -7.30
N SER A 75 9.15 17.21 -6.06
CA SER A 75 9.13 18.08 -4.87
C SER A 75 10.49 18.70 -4.53
N MET A 76 11.61 18.21 -5.10
CA MET A 76 12.90 18.92 -4.98
C MET A 76 13.01 20.10 -5.94
N MET A 77 12.42 20.00 -7.14
CA MET A 77 12.57 21.01 -8.17
C MET A 77 11.82 22.33 -7.86
N MET A 78 10.77 22.27 -7.02
CA MET A 78 10.04 23.46 -6.53
C MET A 78 10.69 24.15 -5.33
N SER A 79 11.72 23.57 -4.73
CA SER A 79 12.43 24.15 -3.57
C SER A 79 13.84 24.64 -3.88
N ALA A 80 14.30 24.51 -5.13
CA ALA A 80 15.56 25.11 -5.55
C ALA A 80 15.37 26.64 -5.65
N PRO A 81 16.04 27.46 -4.83
CA PRO A 81 16.08 28.89 -5.07
C PRO A 81 16.74 29.12 -6.45
N ALA A 82 16.14 29.96 -7.28
CA ALA A 82 16.70 30.35 -8.56
C ALA A 82 18.16 30.84 -8.37
N PRO A 83 19.11 30.47 -9.26
CA PRO A 83 20.46 30.99 -9.16
C PRO A 83 20.42 32.53 -9.28
N SER A 84 20.88 33.22 -8.24
CA SER A 84 21.02 34.68 -8.24
C SER A 84 22.06 35.10 -9.29
N PRO A 85 21.77 36.04 -10.21
CA PRO A 85 22.66 36.38 -11.33
C PRO A 85 23.86 37.27 -10.95
N ALA A 86 24.31 37.30 -9.70
CA ALA A 86 25.23 38.34 -9.21
C ALA A 86 26.65 37.85 -8.87
N ALA A 87 27.30 37.09 -9.77
CA ALA A 87 28.74 36.81 -9.65
C ALA A 87 29.42 36.72 -11.03
N VAL A 88 29.31 37.79 -11.82
CA VAL A 88 30.24 38.07 -12.93
C VAL A 88 30.61 39.55 -12.83
N THR A 89 31.64 39.85 -12.04
CA THR A 89 32.47 41.05 -12.21
C THR A 89 33.90 40.69 -11.85
N GLU A 90 34.79 41.21 -12.69
CA GLU A 90 36.21 40.94 -12.91
C GLU A 90 37.12 40.94 -11.67
#